data_AF-Q55180-F1
#
_entry.id   AF-Q55180-F1
#
_cell.length_a   1.000
_cell.length_b   1.000
_cell.length_c   1.000
_cell.angle_alpha   90.00
_cell.angle_beta   90.00
_cell.angle_gamma   90.00
#
_symmetry.space_group_name_H-M   'P 1'
#
loop_
_entity.id
_entity.type
_entity.pdbx_description
1 polymer ?
#
loop_
_entity_poly.entity_id
_entity_poly.type
_entity_poly.pdbx_seq_one_letter_code
_entity_poly.pdbx_strand_id
1 'polypeptide(L)'
;MATFLALLPRSLTTFLYAVAALLRFYGNIDTTPFQLIPFTILEWSFWAFTLGTASLVVSLGLEWNAGNRSRYQAAQARERETRRDDLANEEREKADRERNRADQERQRAAGRARIQNRFFISQIRHQLTPNPDTRSALTDFLSFLQEYGEP
;
A
#
# COMPACT_ATOMS: atom_id res chain seq x y z
N MET A 1 -27.40 11.54 -10.20
CA MET A 1 -27.93 12.63 -11.03
C MET A 1 -26.79 13.61 -11.34
N ALA A 2 -25.93 13.30 -12.30
CA ALA A 2 -24.73 14.09 -12.61
C ALA A 2 -24.70 14.45 -14.11
N THR A 3 -25.86 14.84 -14.65
CA THR A 3 -26.09 14.70 -16.10
C THR A 3 -26.30 16.04 -16.82
N PHE A 4 -26.33 17.19 -16.14
CA PHE A 4 -26.49 18.48 -16.82
C PHE A 4 -25.31 19.43 -16.60
N LEU A 5 -24.83 19.57 -15.36
CA LEU A 5 -23.67 20.43 -15.07
C LEU A 5 -22.33 19.86 -15.56
N ALA A 6 -22.20 18.54 -15.73
CA ALA A 6 -20.98 17.91 -16.23
C ALA A 6 -20.82 18.04 -17.76
N LEU A 7 -21.93 18.18 -18.49
CA LEU A 7 -21.93 18.40 -19.95
C LEU A 7 -21.83 19.88 -20.31
N LEU A 8 -22.23 20.75 -19.39
CA LEU A 8 -22.26 22.20 -19.54
C LEU A 8 -20.95 22.81 -20.08
N PRO A 9 -19.75 22.47 -19.58
CA PRO A 9 -18.53 23.15 -20.02
C PRO A 9 -18.17 22.79 -21.46
N ARG A 10 -18.36 21.53 -21.85
CA ARG A 10 -18.02 21.05 -23.19
C ARG A 10 -19.03 21.49 -24.23
N SER A 11 -20.33 21.48 -23.91
CA SER A 11 -21.36 21.97 -24.83
C SER A 11 -21.36 23.49 -24.94
N LEU A 12 -21.11 24.21 -23.84
CA LEU A 12 -21.03 25.68 -23.80
C LEU A 12 -19.84 26.20 -24.58
N THR A 13 -18.67 25.56 -24.49
CA THR A 13 -17.48 25.96 -25.29
C THR A 13 -17.75 25.82 -26.78
N THR A 14 -18.29 24.69 -27.24
CA THR A 14 -18.70 24.52 -28.64
C THR A 14 -19.78 25.51 -29.06
N PHE A 15 -20.76 25.78 -28.19
CA PHE A 15 -21.83 26.73 -28.48
C PHE A 15 -21.30 28.16 -28.62
N LEU A 16 -20.46 28.61 -27.69
CA LEU A 16 -19.84 29.94 -27.71
C LEU A 16 -18.96 30.13 -28.94
N TYR A 17 -18.22 29.09 -29.35
CA TYR A 17 -17.40 29.15 -30.56
C TYR A 17 -18.25 29.17 -31.83
N ALA A 18 -19.35 28.39 -31.87
CA ALA A 18 -20.30 28.41 -32.97
C ALA A 18 -21.02 29.77 -33.10
N VAL A 19 -21.42 30.36 -31.98
CA VAL A 19 -21.99 31.71 -31.91
C VAL A 19 -20.96 32.75 -32.36
N ALA A 20 -19.71 32.68 -31.88
CA ALA A 20 -18.64 33.58 -32.34
C ALA A 20 -18.42 33.47 -33.85
N ALA A 21 -18.35 32.25 -34.41
CA ALA A 21 -18.20 32.03 -35.84
C ALA A 21 -19.41 32.56 -36.65
N LEU A 22 -20.63 32.35 -36.15
CA LEU A 22 -21.85 32.85 -36.77
C LEU A 22 -21.88 34.39 -36.79
N LEU A 23 -21.58 35.04 -35.66
CA LEU A 23 -21.51 36.50 -35.60
C LEU A 23 -20.39 37.06 -36.48
N ARG A 24 -19.25 36.37 -36.57
CA ARG A 24 -18.11 36.76 -37.40
C ARG A 24 -18.40 36.64 -38.90
N PHE A 25 -19.18 35.65 -39.32
CA PHE A 25 -19.41 35.31 -40.73
C PHE A 25 -20.71 35.89 -41.30
N TYR A 26 -21.77 35.98 -40.49
CA TYR A 26 -23.09 36.48 -40.90
C TYR A 26 -23.42 37.88 -40.37
N GLY A 27 -22.68 38.40 -39.40
CA GLY A 27 -22.87 39.75 -38.92
C GLY A 27 -22.21 40.76 -39.86
N ASN A 28 -23.00 41.67 -40.45
CA ASN A 28 -22.49 42.73 -41.31
C ASN A 28 -21.46 43.59 -40.53
N ILE A 29 -20.18 43.48 -40.89
CA ILE A 29 -19.06 43.66 -39.95
C ILE A 29 -18.82 45.15 -39.59
N ASP A 30 -19.37 46.11 -40.34
CA ASP A 30 -18.99 47.51 -40.16
C ASP A 30 -20.13 48.52 -39.89
N THR A 31 -21.43 48.15 -39.91
CA THR A 31 -22.48 49.22 -40.02
C THR A 31 -23.78 49.09 -39.23
N THR A 32 -24.03 48.05 -38.41
CA THR A 32 -25.29 47.97 -37.63
C THR A 32 -25.05 47.84 -36.13
N PRO A 33 -25.07 48.95 -35.35
CA PRO A 33 -25.27 48.88 -33.91
C PRO A 33 -26.66 48.30 -33.62
N PHE A 34 -26.77 47.41 -32.62
CA PHE A 34 -28.08 47.09 -32.07
C PHE A 34 -28.66 48.38 -31.47
N GLN A 35 -29.82 48.84 -31.97
CA GLN A 35 -30.41 50.14 -31.59
C GLN A 35 -30.65 50.32 -30.07
N LEU A 36 -30.59 49.25 -29.26
CA LEU A 36 -30.72 49.30 -27.80
C LEU A 36 -29.39 49.28 -27.03
N ILE A 37 -28.26 48.90 -27.63
CA ILE A 37 -27.01 48.62 -26.90
C ILE A 37 -25.80 49.05 -27.76
N PRO A 38 -24.87 49.89 -27.25
CA PRO A 38 -23.74 50.43 -28.01
C PRO A 38 -22.57 49.42 -28.14
N PHE A 39 -22.87 48.18 -28.52
CA PHE A 39 -21.85 47.17 -28.82
C PHE A 39 -22.00 46.72 -30.26
N THR A 40 -20.88 46.73 -30.98
CA THR A 40 -20.79 46.24 -32.35
C THR A 40 -20.86 44.72 -32.37
N ILE A 41 -21.32 44.16 -33.49
CA ILE A 41 -21.32 42.71 -33.75
C ILE A 41 -19.91 42.11 -33.57
N LEU A 42 -18.86 42.87 -33.93
CA LEU A 42 -17.47 42.48 -33.77
C LEU A 42 -17.07 42.33 -32.29
N GLU A 43 -17.49 43.26 -31.43
CA GLU A 43 -17.27 43.17 -29.98
C GLU A 43 -17.99 41.97 -29.37
N TRP A 44 -19.23 41.70 -29.77
CA TRP A 44 -19.97 40.50 -29.34
C TRP A 44 -19.28 39.20 -29.76
N SER A 45 -18.75 39.13 -30.98
CA SER A 45 -17.94 37.99 -31.44
C SER A 45 -16.68 37.81 -30.59
N PHE A 46 -16.02 38.91 -30.22
CA PHE A 46 -14.83 38.87 -29.37
C PHE A 46 -15.16 38.39 -27.95
N TRP A 47 -16.25 38.88 -27.36
CA TRP A 47 -16.75 38.43 -26.06
C TRP A 47 -17.12 36.94 -26.07
N ALA A 48 -17.83 36.47 -27.10
CA ALA A 48 -18.17 35.05 -27.25
C ALA A 48 -16.92 34.16 -27.35
N PHE A 49 -15.92 34.59 -28.13
CA PHE A 49 -14.64 33.89 -28.24
C PHE A 49 -13.87 33.85 -26.90
N THR A 50 -13.81 35.00 -26.20
CA THR A 50 -13.11 35.14 -24.91
C THR A 50 -13.78 34.29 -23.83
N LEU A 51 -15.12 34.28 -23.78
CA LEU A 51 -15.87 33.41 -22.88
C LEU A 51 -15.70 31.93 -23.23
N GLY A 52 -15.61 31.59 -24.52
CA GLY A 52 -15.33 30.23 -24.98
C GLY A 52 -13.96 29.73 -24.51
N THR A 53 -12.92 30.56 -24.66
CA THR A 53 -11.57 30.24 -24.18
C THR A 53 -11.48 30.19 -22.66
N ALA A 54 -12.10 31.13 -21.94
CA ALA A 54 -12.18 31.08 -20.48
C ALA A 54 -12.88 29.80 -19.99
N SER A 55 -13.96 29.39 -20.65
CA SER A 55 -14.68 28.15 -20.31
C SER A 55 -13.83 26.90 -20.57
N LEU A 56 -13.01 26.87 -21.63
CA LEU A 56 -12.04 25.79 -21.85
C LEU A 56 -11.02 25.68 -20.72
N VAL A 57 -10.45 26.81 -20.29
CA VAL A 57 -9.46 26.84 -19.20
C VAL A 57 -10.07 26.34 -17.88
N VAL A 58 -11.29 26.78 -17.55
CA VAL A 58 -12.02 26.30 -16.37
C VAL A 58 -12.31 24.81 -16.47
N SER A 59 -12.73 24.33 -17.64
CA SER A 59 -13.00 22.90 -17.88
C SER A 59 -11.75 22.04 -17.66
N LEU A 60 -10.63 22.48 -18.23
CA LEU A 60 -9.34 21.80 -18.09
C LEU A 60 -8.84 21.81 -16.64
N GLY A 61 -9.02 22.94 -15.94
CA GLY A 61 -8.66 23.07 -14.53
C GLY A 61 -9.50 22.19 -13.60
N LEU A 62 -10.81 22.06 -13.87
CA LEU A 62 -11.69 21.16 -13.12
C LEU A 62 -11.34 19.69 -13.36
N GLU A 63 -11.08 19.31 -14.61
CA GLU A 63 -10.65 17.95 -14.96
C GLU A 63 -9.32 17.61 -14.31
N TRP A 64 -8.35 18.53 -14.34
CA TRP A 64 -7.07 18.37 -13.66
C TRP A 64 -7.24 18.22 -12.14
N ASN A 65 -8.07 19.06 -11.51
CA ASN A 65 -8.29 19.00 -10.07
C ASN A 65 -9.02 17.71 -9.65
N ALA A 66 -10.05 17.30 -10.41
CA ALA A 66 -10.74 16.04 -10.20
C ALA A 66 -9.79 14.84 -10.37
N GLY A 67 -8.98 14.85 -11.42
CA GLY A 67 -7.94 13.87 -11.67
C GLY A 67 -6.91 13.81 -10.55
N ASN A 68 -6.38 14.95 -10.10
CA ASN A 68 -5.40 15.02 -9.03
C ASN A 68 -5.97 14.51 -7.70
N ARG A 69 -7.21 14.89 -7.37
CA ARG A 69 -7.92 14.40 -6.18
C ARG A 69 -8.13 12.89 -6.22
N SER A 70 -8.49 12.33 -7.37
CA SER A 70 -8.65 10.88 -7.54
C SER A 70 -7.34 10.13 -7.33
N ARG A 71 -6.23 10.65 -7.88
CA ARG A 71 -4.89 10.07 -7.70
C ARG A 71 -4.44 10.13 -6.25
N TYR A 72 -4.68 11.24 -5.57
CA TYR A 72 -4.36 11.40 -4.15
C TYR A 72 -5.14 10.39 -3.28
N GLN A 73 -6.43 10.21 -3.56
CA GLN A 73 -7.25 9.21 -2.86
C GLN A 73 -6.77 7.78 -3.12
N ALA A 74 -6.42 7.46 -4.36
CA ALA A 74 -5.88 6.14 -4.71
C ALA A 74 -4.53 5.87 -4.05
N ALA A 75 -3.65 6.88 -3.99
CA ALA A 75 -2.37 6.79 -3.29
C ALA A 75 -2.57 6.55 -1.79
N GLN A 76 -3.47 7.31 -1.15
CA GLN A 76 -3.77 7.16 0.27
C GLN A 76 -4.43 5.81 0.60
N ALA A 77 -5.25 5.28 -0.31
CA ALA A 77 -5.83 3.94 -0.16
C ALA A 77 -4.74 2.85 -0.19
N ARG A 78 -3.81 2.94 -1.16
CA ARG A 78 -2.66 2.04 -1.26
C ARG A 78 -1.77 2.11 -0.02
N GLU A 79 -1.47 3.31 0.47
CA GLU A 79 -0.64 3.48 1.66
C GLU A 79 -1.27 2.83 2.91
N ARG A 80 -2.60 2.93 3.06
CA ARG A 80 -3.32 2.26 4.15
C ARG A 80 -3.27 0.74 4.03
N GLU A 81 -3.34 0.22 2.81
CA GLU A 81 -3.22 -1.21 2.52
C GLU A 81 -1.82 -1.71 2.86
N THR A 82 -0.78 -1.03 2.36
CA THR A 82 0.62 -1.35 2.68
C THR A 82 0.88 -1.32 4.19
N ARG A 83 0.41 -0.28 4.90
CA ARG A 83 0.56 -0.22 6.37
C ARG A 83 -0.13 -1.40 7.07
N ARG A 84 -1.28 -1.87 6.57
CA ARG A 84 -1.96 -3.04 7.15
C ARG A 84 -1.18 -4.32 6.92
N ASP A 85 -0.63 -4.47 5.71
CA ASP A 85 0.19 -5.64 5.38
C ASP A 85 1.48 -5.66 6.20
N ASP A 86 2.13 -4.50 6.39
CA ASP A 86 3.32 -4.38 7.23
C ASP A 86 3.04 -4.78 8.68
N LEU A 87 1.93 -4.30 9.26
CA LEU A 87 1.50 -4.69 10.60
C LEU A 87 1.21 -6.19 10.71
N ALA A 88 0.52 -6.76 9.72
CA ALA A 88 0.25 -8.20 9.69
C ALA A 88 1.54 -9.02 9.56
N ASN A 89 2.53 -8.51 8.81
CA ASN A 89 3.81 -9.18 8.65
C ASN A 89 4.64 -9.10 9.94
N GLU A 90 4.65 -7.95 10.62
CA GLU A 90 5.29 -7.81 11.94
C GLU A 90 4.68 -8.77 12.98
N GLU A 91 3.36 -8.93 12.99
CA GLU A 91 2.69 -9.90 13.88
C GLU A 91 3.10 -11.34 13.56
N ARG A 92 3.16 -11.70 12.28
CA ARG A 92 3.64 -13.03 11.85
C ARG A 92 5.07 -13.27 12.28
N GLU A 93 5.96 -12.31 12.07
CA GLU A 93 7.35 -12.44 12.49
C GLU A 93 7.49 -12.59 14.01
N LYS A 94 6.69 -11.89 14.80
CA LYS A 94 6.69 -12.06 16.26
C LYS A 94 6.25 -13.47 16.65
N ALA A 95 5.18 -13.97 16.05
CA ALA A 95 4.69 -15.32 16.28
C ALA A 95 5.73 -16.39 15.88
N ASP A 96 6.41 -16.21 14.75
CA ASP A 96 7.46 -17.13 14.30
C ASP A 96 8.69 -17.09 15.22
N ARG A 97 9.09 -15.91 15.69
CA ARG A 97 10.15 -15.78 16.70
C ARG A 97 9.80 -16.49 18.00
N GLU A 98 8.55 -16.38 18.45
CA GLU A 98 8.08 -17.05 19.66
C GLU A 98 8.05 -18.58 19.50
N ARG A 99 7.55 -19.07 18.35
CA ARG A 99 7.59 -20.51 18.02
C ARG A 99 9.01 -21.05 17.99
N ASN A 100 9.94 -20.33 17.34
CA ASN A 100 11.33 -20.74 17.26
C ASN A 100 11.99 -20.82 18.64
N ARG A 101 11.68 -19.89 19.56
CA ARG A 101 12.16 -19.95 20.94
C ARG A 101 11.59 -21.15 21.68
N ALA A 102 10.28 -21.39 21.57
CA ALA A 102 9.63 -22.54 22.19
C ALA A 102 10.22 -23.87 21.67
N ASP A 103 10.48 -23.96 20.37
CA ASP A 103 11.09 -25.15 19.77
C ASP A 103 12.56 -25.33 20.20
N GLN A 104 13.32 -24.23 20.33
CA GLN A 104 14.67 -24.29 20.86
C GLN A 104 14.69 -24.75 22.32
N GLU A 105 13.77 -24.27 23.16
CA GLU A 105 13.62 -24.72 24.54
C GLU A 105 13.21 -26.19 24.63
N ARG A 106 12.27 -26.63 23.79
CA ARG A 106 11.89 -28.05 23.68
C ARG A 106 13.08 -28.93 23.28
N GLN A 107 13.89 -28.50 22.32
CA GLN A 107 15.08 -29.23 21.91
C GLN A 107 16.11 -29.31 23.03
N ARG A 108 16.35 -28.22 23.77
CA ARG A 108 17.23 -28.22 24.94
C ARG A 108 16.71 -29.15 26.04
N ALA A 109 15.41 -29.10 26.34
CA ALA A 109 14.78 -29.98 27.31
C ALA A 109 14.87 -31.46 26.89
N ALA A 110 14.61 -31.77 25.62
CA ALA A 110 14.75 -33.11 25.06
C ALA A 110 16.20 -33.60 25.11
N GLY A 111 17.17 -32.73 24.83
CA GLY A 111 18.60 -33.02 24.97
C GLY A 111 18.97 -33.40 26.41
N ARG A 112 18.55 -32.57 27.39
CA ARG A 112 18.76 -32.84 28.82
C ARG A 112 18.11 -34.15 29.26
N ALA A 113 16.87 -34.40 28.84
CA ALA A 113 16.15 -35.64 29.16
C ALA A 113 16.86 -36.88 28.57
N ARG A 114 17.39 -36.80 27.34
CA ARG A 114 18.17 -37.89 26.73
C ARG A 114 19.45 -38.19 27.52
N ILE A 115 20.16 -37.16 27.97
CA ILE A 115 21.38 -37.31 28.78
C ILE A 115 21.04 -37.98 30.12
N GLN A 116 20.02 -37.48 30.82
CA GLN A 116 19.56 -38.04 32.10
C GLN A 116 19.12 -39.50 31.95
N ASN A 117 18.37 -39.83 30.90
CA ASN A 117 17.89 -41.18 30.65
C ASN A 117 19.08 -42.15 30.38
N ARG A 118 20.07 -41.73 29.58
CA ARG A 118 21.30 -42.53 29.35
C ARG A 118 22.10 -42.77 30.63
N PHE A 119 22.23 -41.74 31.49
CA PHE A 119 22.89 -41.87 32.77
C PHE A 119 22.15 -42.88 33.67
N PHE A 120 20.82 -42.74 33.79
CA PHE A 120 20.00 -43.61 34.62
C PHE A 120 20.05 -45.08 34.18
N ILE A 121 19.97 -45.35 32.87
CA ILE A 121 20.12 -46.71 32.32
C ILE A 121 21.50 -47.30 32.68
N SER A 122 22.56 -46.51 32.53
CA SER A 122 23.94 -46.96 32.80
C SER A 122 24.14 -47.26 34.29
N GLN A 123 23.57 -46.43 35.17
CA GLN A 123 23.59 -46.63 36.62
C GLN A 123 22.81 -47.89 37.04
N ILE A 124 21.60 -48.10 36.50
CA ILE A 124 20.81 -49.31 36.76
C ILE A 124 21.57 -50.57 36.32
N ARG A 125 22.22 -50.52 35.15
CA ARG A 125 22.98 -51.66 34.62
C ARG A 125 24.13 -52.06 35.54
N HIS A 126 24.81 -51.07 36.12
CA HIS A 126 25.89 -51.29 37.09
C HIS A 126 25.37 -51.85 38.43
N GLN A 127 24.22 -51.38 38.92
CA GLN A 127 23.62 -51.90 40.15
C GLN A 127 23.10 -53.34 40.01
N LEU A 128 22.57 -53.70 38.84
CA LEU A 128 22.08 -55.05 38.56
C LEU A 128 23.22 -56.06 38.32
N THR A 129 24.37 -55.61 37.79
CA THR A 129 25.51 -56.47 37.47
C THR A 129 26.82 -55.71 37.68
N PRO A 130 27.40 -55.72 38.90
CA PRO A 130 28.65 -55.05 39.17
C PRO A 130 29.82 -55.85 38.55
N ASN A 131 30.21 -55.46 37.34
CA ASN A 131 31.36 -56.02 36.60
C ASN A 131 32.33 -54.88 36.19
N PRO A 132 33.66 -55.06 36.21
CA PRO A 132 34.64 -54.09 35.69
C PRO A 132 34.26 -53.40 34.37
N ASP A 133 33.65 -54.11 33.42
CA ASP A 133 33.22 -53.53 32.14
C ASP A 133 32.11 -52.48 32.31
N THR A 134 31.13 -52.75 33.17
CA THR A 134 30.06 -51.77 33.48
C THR A 134 30.57 -50.57 34.26
N ARG A 135 31.62 -50.76 35.07
CA ARG A 135 32.28 -49.69 35.81
C ARG A 135 33.05 -48.78 34.86
N SER A 136 33.82 -49.36 33.94
CA SER A 136 34.54 -48.62 32.89
C SER A 136 33.59 -47.80 32.01
N ALA A 137 32.45 -48.38 31.59
CA ALA A 137 31.45 -47.66 30.80
C ALA A 137 30.82 -46.47 31.55
N LEU A 138 30.60 -46.59 32.87
CA LEU A 138 30.12 -45.49 33.71
C LEU A 138 31.17 -44.38 33.88
N THR A 139 32.43 -44.76 34.08
CA THR A 139 33.54 -43.80 34.21
C THR A 139 33.78 -43.05 32.91
N ASP A 140 33.71 -43.73 31.76
CA ASP A 140 33.84 -43.15 30.43
C ASP A 140 32.67 -42.20 30.08
N PHE A 141 31.46 -42.53 30.53
CA PHE A 141 30.31 -41.63 30.38
C PHE A 141 30.40 -40.40 31.29
N LEU A 142 30.98 -40.54 32.50
CA LEU A 142 31.22 -39.43 33.41
C LEU A 142 32.33 -38.49 32.90
N SER A 143 33.42 -39.02 32.33
CA SER A 143 34.44 -38.20 31.66
C SER A 143 33.88 -37.50 30.44
N PHE A 144 33.07 -38.18 29.62
CA PHE A 144 32.37 -37.54 28.49
C PHE A 144 31.48 -36.38 28.93
N LEU A 145 30.74 -36.53 30.04
CA LEU A 145 29.94 -35.43 30.60
C LEU A 145 30.78 -34.31 31.22
N GLN A 146 32.00 -34.60 31.69
CA GLN A 146 32.92 -33.59 32.20
C GLN A 146 33.59 -32.80 31.08
N GLU A 147 33.82 -33.42 29.92
CA GLU A 147 34.46 -32.81 28.76
C GLU A 147 33.47 -32.07 27.84
N TYR A 148 32.22 -32.57 27.72
CA TYR A 148 31.16 -31.96 26.90
C TYR A 148 30.04 -31.28 27.71
N GLY A 149 30.12 -31.31 29.04
CA GLY A 149 29.22 -30.57 29.91
C GLY A 149 29.63 -29.10 29.97
N GLU A 150 29.22 -28.31 28.98
CA GLU A 150 29.26 -26.85 29.12
C GLU A 150 28.40 -26.40 30.33
N PRO A 151 28.83 -25.35 31.06
CA PRO A 151 28.16 -24.82 32.26
C PRO A 151 26.74 -24.29 32.03
#